data_AF-A0A1W7R672-F1
#
_entry.id   AF-A0A1W7R672-F1
#
_cell.length_a   1.000
_cell.length_b   1.000
_cell.length_c   1.000
_cell.angle_alpha   90.00
_cell.angle_beta   90.00
_cell.angle_gamma   90.00
#
_symmetry.space_group_name_H-M   'P 1'
#
loop_
_entity.id
_entity.type
_entity.pdbx_description
1 polymer ?
#
loop_
_entity_poly.entity_id
_entity_poly.type
_entity_poly.pdbx_seq_one_letter_code
_entity_poly.pdbx_strand_id
1 'polypeptide(L)'
;MVLFVLYVEPLIRSIHASSSGVLVYGKFLKVIAYADDITVFVRSQKEFDDLMIIVSAFTKYAKISINVEKSCFVRINNVISGPQLIREVDEVTILGVTICRSWAKTIDVNYSRLIKSLQHRIIINELRNINLIQRTWILNTFILSKLWYIAQVFPPRNCHLAKIKSLVGRFLWKNAIFRVARNQLYLPFHKGGINLVDPESKCKALFIRNVIKEENDDVGEEEYLLEYRNKGQLTRNVKDWLEIASQVKGKSWSESSKLLYDFFVSKLNITVNCEEQHPQTDWVVIWCNWSRNFLNSEDKSNVYLLLNDVLPNKEKLQAYGIGRLPDTNCSKCGVPDNNLHKLVECERGKSIREWVTQILRSRLKIEYRRIDDILLWNIHNEPRQNAALWLAVHYMSWVINPVNTDSLYVFQKSIREIRWSNRNMFNKYFGTFLNIC
;
A
#
# COMPACT_ATOMS: atom_id res chain seq x y z
N MET A 1 5.62 20.14 -25.50
CA MET A 1 4.81 20.64 -24.37
C MET A 1 4.95 22.14 -24.20
N VAL A 2 6.14 22.71 -23.98
CA VAL A 2 6.30 24.19 -23.81
C VAL A 2 5.79 25.00 -25.01
N LEU A 3 6.12 24.59 -26.24
CA LEU A 3 5.62 25.25 -27.46
C LEU A 3 4.08 25.25 -27.55
N PHE A 4 3.43 24.19 -27.07
CA PHE A 4 1.98 24.11 -27.05
C PHE A 4 1.38 25.07 -26.00
N VAL A 5 2.03 25.20 -24.84
CA VAL A 5 1.62 26.19 -23.83
C VAL A 5 1.72 27.60 -24.39
N LEU A 6 2.82 27.97 -25.03
CA LEU A 6 2.99 29.28 -25.69
C LEU A 6 1.95 29.51 -26.80
N TYR A 7 1.60 28.45 -27.52
CA TYR A 7 0.62 28.50 -28.60
C TYR A 7 -0.81 28.75 -28.09
N VAL A 8 -1.19 28.17 -26.94
CA VAL A 8 -2.53 28.34 -26.33
C VAL A 8 -2.62 29.56 -25.40
N GLU A 9 -1.48 30.11 -24.95
CA GLU A 9 -1.41 31.26 -24.04
C GLU A 9 -2.24 32.50 -24.48
N PRO A 10 -2.27 32.90 -25.76
CA PRO A 10 -3.09 34.01 -26.22
C PRO A 10 -4.61 33.78 -26.02
N LEU A 11 -5.07 32.53 -26.20
CA LEU A 11 -6.45 32.15 -25.94
C LEU A 11 -6.77 32.30 -24.45
N ILE A 12 -5.92 31.72 -23.59
CA ILE A 12 -6.10 31.76 -22.12
C ILE A 12 -6.15 33.20 -21.63
N ARG A 13 -5.26 34.07 -22.11
CA ARG A 13 -5.23 35.50 -21.75
C ARG A 13 -6.48 36.24 -22.20
N SER A 14 -6.95 35.97 -23.42
CA SER A 14 -8.16 36.59 -23.95
C SER A 14 -9.39 36.21 -23.12
N ILE A 15 -9.53 34.92 -22.76
CA ILE A 15 -10.63 34.46 -21.90
C ILE A 15 -10.51 35.05 -20.49
N HIS A 16 -9.30 35.12 -19.93
CA HIS A 16 -9.07 35.69 -18.61
C HIS A 16 -9.43 37.20 -18.56
N ALA A 17 -9.23 37.93 -19.65
CA ALA A 17 -9.59 39.33 -19.77
C ALA A 17 -11.10 39.55 -19.90
N SER A 18 -11.82 38.67 -20.62
CA SER A 18 -13.27 38.81 -20.84
C SER A 18 -14.14 38.27 -19.71
N SER A 19 -13.67 37.25 -18.98
CA SER A 19 -14.46 36.59 -17.93
C SER A 19 -14.39 37.37 -16.60
N SER A 20 -15.54 37.51 -15.93
CA SER A 20 -15.60 38.00 -14.55
C SER A 20 -15.16 36.95 -13.52
N GLY A 21 -15.06 35.67 -13.93
CA GLY A 21 -14.72 34.52 -13.08
C GLY A 21 -15.77 34.16 -12.04
N VAL A 22 -15.43 33.30 -11.09
CA VAL A 22 -16.22 32.98 -9.90
C VAL A 22 -15.37 33.27 -8.68
N LEU A 23 -15.94 33.91 -7.65
CA LEU A 23 -15.20 34.20 -6.42
C LEU A 23 -15.07 32.91 -5.61
N VAL A 24 -13.84 32.43 -5.43
CA VAL A 24 -13.51 31.24 -4.65
C VAL A 24 -12.30 31.62 -3.76
N TYR A 25 -12.44 31.51 -2.45
CA TYR A 25 -11.37 31.79 -1.48
C TYR A 25 -10.76 33.20 -1.62
N GLY A 26 -11.61 34.22 -1.82
CA GLY A 26 -11.14 35.59 -2.03
C GLY A 26 -10.45 35.85 -3.38
N LYS A 27 -10.37 34.85 -4.26
CA LYS A 27 -9.75 34.95 -5.59
C LYS A 27 -10.80 34.72 -6.68
N PHE A 28 -10.74 35.51 -7.75
CA PHE A 28 -11.61 35.28 -8.92
C PHE A 28 -11.01 34.18 -9.79
N LEU A 29 -11.60 33.00 -9.73
CA LEU A 29 -11.24 31.87 -10.58
C LEU A 29 -11.92 32.02 -11.94
N LYS A 30 -11.13 32.23 -12.99
CA LYS A 30 -11.64 32.51 -14.35
C LYS A 30 -11.42 31.35 -15.31
N VAL A 31 -10.17 30.91 -15.43
CA VAL A 31 -9.73 29.88 -16.36
C VAL A 31 -8.70 29.01 -15.65
N ILE A 32 -8.85 27.70 -15.76
CA ILE A 32 -7.85 26.70 -15.40
C ILE A 32 -7.49 25.96 -16.67
N ALA A 33 -6.21 25.88 -16.99
CA ALA A 33 -5.73 25.17 -18.18
C ALA A 33 -4.65 24.17 -17.78
N TYR A 34 -4.76 22.94 -18.29
CA TYR A 34 -3.74 21.91 -18.16
C TYR A 34 -3.55 21.24 -19.52
N ALA A 35 -2.46 21.61 -20.20
CA ALA A 35 -2.28 21.28 -21.61
C ALA A 35 -3.51 21.69 -22.44
N ASP A 36 -4.18 20.74 -23.09
CA ASP A 36 -5.37 20.95 -23.92
C ASP A 36 -6.69 20.98 -23.12
N ASP A 37 -6.69 20.50 -21.88
CA ASP A 37 -7.86 20.56 -21.01
C ASP A 37 -8.00 21.97 -20.41
N ILE A 38 -8.93 22.75 -20.97
CA ILE A 38 -9.27 24.10 -20.51
C ILE A 38 -10.64 24.09 -19.83
N THR A 39 -10.67 24.48 -18.56
CA THR A 39 -11.88 24.71 -17.78
C THR A 39 -12.11 26.21 -17.62
N VAL A 40 -13.28 26.69 -18.04
CA VAL A 40 -13.66 28.11 -17.93
C VAL A 40 -14.84 28.24 -16.98
N PHE A 41 -14.77 29.23 -16.09
CA PHE A 41 -15.85 29.59 -15.17
C PHE A 41 -16.66 30.72 -15.78
N VAL A 42 -17.98 30.50 -15.87
CA VAL A 42 -18.91 31.38 -16.55
C VAL A 42 -20.09 31.68 -15.64
N ARG A 43 -20.44 32.96 -15.46
CA ARG A 43 -21.55 33.40 -14.58
C ARG A 43 -22.88 33.59 -15.30
N SER A 44 -22.85 33.90 -16.59
CA SER A 44 -24.05 34.27 -17.35
C SER A 44 -23.99 33.78 -18.79
N GLN A 45 -25.15 33.72 -19.45
CA GLN A 45 -25.21 33.39 -20.87
C GLN A 45 -24.39 34.36 -21.72
N LYS A 46 -24.40 35.66 -21.39
CA LYS A 46 -23.60 36.67 -22.09
C LYS A 46 -22.09 36.36 -22.04
N GLU A 47 -21.57 36.02 -20.85
CA GLU A 47 -20.16 35.64 -20.72
C GLU A 47 -19.82 34.37 -21.52
N PHE A 48 -20.77 33.45 -21.67
CA PHE A 48 -20.60 32.29 -22.52
C PHE A 48 -20.56 32.67 -24.01
N ASP A 49 -21.44 33.55 -24.46
CA ASP A 49 -21.46 34.00 -25.84
C ASP A 49 -20.15 34.74 -26.20
N ASP A 50 -19.67 35.60 -25.30
CA ASP A 50 -18.38 36.29 -25.43
C ASP A 50 -17.21 35.28 -25.48
N LEU A 51 -17.25 34.23 -24.65
CA LEU A 51 -16.28 33.14 -24.69
C LEU A 51 -16.28 32.44 -26.06
N MET A 52 -17.44 32.13 -26.61
CA MET A 52 -17.55 31.45 -27.91
C MET A 52 -17.04 32.32 -29.07
N ILE A 53 -17.21 33.65 -28.99
CA ILE A 53 -16.62 34.59 -29.96
C ILE A 53 -15.09 34.51 -29.90
N ILE A 54 -14.50 34.53 -28.70
CA ILE A 54 -13.04 34.44 -28.49
C ILE A 54 -12.51 33.09 -29.02
N VAL A 55 -13.17 31.98 -28.68
CA VAL A 55 -12.79 30.64 -29.14
C VAL A 55 -12.87 30.54 -30.66
N SER A 56 -13.91 31.11 -31.28
CA SER A 56 -14.08 31.12 -32.74
C SER A 56 -13.00 31.95 -33.45
N ALA A 57 -12.67 33.13 -32.90
CA ALA A 57 -11.58 33.96 -33.41
C ALA A 57 -10.25 33.22 -33.33
N PHE A 58 -9.94 32.64 -32.17
CA PHE A 58 -8.71 31.86 -31.98
C PHE A 58 -8.66 30.66 -32.92
N THR A 59 -9.77 29.93 -33.10
CA THR A 59 -9.87 28.79 -34.03
C THR A 59 -9.49 29.19 -35.46
N LYS A 60 -9.91 30.37 -35.91
CA LYS A 60 -9.61 30.89 -37.25
C LYS A 60 -8.12 31.12 -37.50
N TYR A 61 -7.41 31.70 -36.51
CA TYR A 61 -5.99 32.04 -36.62
C TYR A 61 -5.07 30.88 -36.27
N ALA A 62 -5.38 30.18 -35.17
CA ALA A 62 -4.57 29.10 -34.64
C ALA A 62 -4.71 27.82 -35.48
N LYS A 63 -5.85 27.61 -36.17
CA LYS A 63 -6.17 26.37 -36.91
C LYS A 63 -6.38 25.15 -36.00
N ILE A 64 -6.82 25.37 -34.76
CA ILE A 64 -7.33 24.33 -33.87
C ILE A 64 -8.79 24.61 -33.53
N SER A 65 -9.61 23.57 -33.38
CA SER A 65 -11.03 23.69 -33.06
C SER A 65 -11.37 23.04 -31.74
N ILE A 66 -12.40 23.57 -31.06
CA ILE A 66 -12.99 22.95 -29.89
C ILE A 66 -13.68 21.63 -30.28
N ASN A 67 -13.48 20.59 -29.48
CA ASN A 67 -14.24 19.36 -29.60
C ASN A 67 -15.56 19.51 -28.83
N VAL A 68 -16.63 19.92 -29.52
CA VAL A 68 -17.94 20.16 -28.90
C VAL A 68 -18.53 18.88 -28.29
N GLU A 69 -18.29 17.71 -28.90
CA GLU A 69 -18.79 16.42 -28.39
C GLU A 69 -18.18 16.04 -27.04
N LYS A 70 -16.89 16.34 -26.84
CA LYS A 70 -16.19 16.12 -25.56
C LYS A 70 -16.46 17.24 -24.55
N SER A 71 -16.81 18.42 -25.03
CA SER A 71 -17.08 19.58 -24.17
C SER A 71 -18.40 19.38 -23.44
N CYS A 72 -18.40 19.63 -22.14
CA CYS A 72 -19.58 19.58 -21.31
C CYS A 72 -19.51 20.64 -20.23
N PHE A 73 -20.65 20.99 -19.63
CA PHE A 73 -20.67 21.91 -18.50
C PHE A 73 -21.46 21.32 -17.34
N VAL A 74 -21.03 21.64 -16.12
CA VAL A 74 -21.77 21.36 -14.89
C VAL A 74 -22.24 22.68 -14.33
N ARG A 75 -23.52 22.75 -14.02
CA ARG A 75 -24.11 23.90 -13.34
C ARG A 75 -23.79 23.85 -11.84
N ILE A 76 -23.19 24.93 -11.35
CA ILE A 76 -22.96 25.16 -9.93
C ILE A 76 -24.03 26.18 -9.48
N ASN A 77 -24.78 25.86 -8.42
CA ASN A 77 -25.93 26.63 -7.91
C ASN A 77 -27.18 26.64 -8.81
N ASN A 78 -28.25 27.32 -8.35
CA ASN A 78 -29.56 27.38 -8.99
C ASN A 78 -29.63 28.45 -10.10
N VAL A 79 -28.69 28.44 -11.04
CA VAL A 79 -28.74 29.34 -12.20
C VAL A 79 -29.77 28.81 -13.21
N ILE A 80 -30.67 29.66 -13.72
CA ILE A 80 -31.77 29.22 -14.59
C ILE A 80 -31.30 28.95 -16.03
N SER A 81 -30.38 29.76 -16.55
CA SER A 81 -29.88 29.66 -17.94
C SER A 81 -28.49 29.06 -18.00
N GLY A 82 -28.20 28.23 -19.00
CA GLY A 82 -26.87 27.68 -19.25
C GLY A 82 -26.54 27.64 -20.73
N PRO A 83 -25.27 27.39 -21.07
CA PRO A 83 -24.80 27.42 -22.44
C PRO A 83 -25.50 26.39 -23.32
N GLN A 84 -26.25 26.85 -24.33
CA GLN A 84 -27.06 25.97 -25.19
C GLN A 84 -26.24 25.12 -26.16
N LEU A 85 -25.02 25.55 -26.50
CA LEU A 85 -24.13 24.89 -27.46
C LEU A 85 -23.37 23.68 -26.88
N ILE A 86 -23.34 23.55 -25.55
CA ILE A 86 -22.58 22.52 -24.85
C ILE A 86 -23.55 21.69 -24.02
N ARG A 87 -23.33 20.38 -23.95
CA ARG A 87 -24.21 19.48 -23.18
C ARG A 87 -24.08 19.74 -21.68
N GLU A 88 -25.20 19.96 -21.00
CA GLU A 88 -25.28 19.94 -19.53
C GLU A 88 -25.10 18.51 -19.02
N VAL A 89 -24.24 18.32 -18.03
CA VAL A 89 -24.01 17.03 -17.37
C VAL A 89 -24.13 17.18 -15.85
N ASP A 90 -24.45 16.08 -15.16
CA ASP A 90 -24.50 16.04 -13.70
C ASP A 90 -23.12 15.90 -13.04
N GLU A 91 -22.13 15.47 -13.81
CA GLU A 91 -20.75 15.25 -13.37
C GLU A 91 -19.75 15.58 -14.49
N VAL A 92 -18.64 16.24 -14.13
CA VAL A 92 -17.53 16.55 -15.03
C VAL A 92 -16.24 15.99 -14.45
N THR A 93 -15.38 15.42 -15.29
CA THR A 93 -14.07 14.93 -14.84
C THR A 93 -12.99 15.92 -15.25
N ILE A 94 -12.28 16.46 -14.27
CA ILE A 94 -11.20 17.43 -14.45
C ILE A 94 -9.94 16.81 -13.83
N LEU A 95 -8.88 16.63 -14.63
CA LEU A 95 -7.60 16.05 -14.20
C LEU A 95 -7.72 14.70 -13.47
N GLY A 96 -8.69 13.88 -13.86
CA GLY A 96 -8.95 12.58 -13.25
C GLY A 96 -9.80 12.62 -11.97
N VAL A 97 -10.29 13.79 -11.57
CA VAL A 97 -11.24 13.98 -10.47
C VAL A 97 -12.63 14.28 -11.03
N THR A 98 -13.61 13.46 -10.67
CA THR A 98 -15.01 13.66 -11.09
C THR A 98 -15.75 14.55 -10.10
N ILE A 99 -16.08 15.77 -10.52
CA ILE A 99 -16.81 16.76 -9.73
C ILE A 99 -18.31 16.62 -10.03
N CYS A 100 -19.11 16.54 -8.97
CA CYS A 100 -20.58 16.50 -9.03
C CYS A 100 -21.19 17.74 -8.36
N ARG A 101 -22.49 17.97 -8.57
CA ARG A 101 -23.24 19.07 -7.90
C ARG A 101 -23.21 19.03 -6.36
N SER A 102 -22.96 17.86 -5.76
CA SER A 102 -22.89 17.67 -4.31
C SER A 102 -21.54 17.15 -3.89
N TRP A 103 -20.95 17.73 -2.85
CA TRP A 103 -19.70 17.29 -2.23
C TRP A 103 -19.73 15.80 -1.86
N ALA A 104 -20.83 15.36 -1.25
CA ALA A 104 -21.03 13.97 -0.87
C ALA A 104 -20.94 13.03 -2.09
N LYS A 105 -21.62 13.39 -3.18
CA LYS A 105 -21.65 12.61 -4.43
C LYS A 105 -20.27 12.60 -5.11
N THR A 106 -19.55 13.72 -5.11
CA THR A 106 -18.17 13.83 -5.61
C THR A 106 -17.26 12.80 -4.93
N ILE A 107 -17.30 12.69 -3.59
CA ILE A 107 -16.51 11.70 -2.86
C ILE A 107 -16.91 10.27 -3.25
N ASP A 108 -18.21 9.98 -3.28
CA ASP A 108 -18.71 8.63 -3.55
C ASP A 108 -18.37 8.15 -4.96
N VAL A 109 -18.54 9.01 -5.98
CA VAL A 109 -18.23 8.66 -7.38
C VAL A 109 -16.75 8.38 -7.56
N ASN A 110 -15.87 9.26 -7.06
CA ASN A 110 -14.42 9.08 -7.21
C ASN A 110 -13.93 7.81 -6.50
N TYR A 111 -14.33 7.60 -5.24
CA TYR A 111 -13.90 6.41 -4.50
C TYR A 111 -14.52 5.13 -5.03
N SER A 112 -15.76 5.15 -5.53
CA SER A 112 -16.38 3.98 -6.16
C SER A 112 -15.64 3.57 -7.43
N ARG A 113 -15.30 4.54 -8.30
CA ARG A 113 -14.48 4.29 -9.51
C ARG A 113 -13.10 3.76 -9.14
N LEU A 114 -12.49 4.35 -8.13
CA LEU A 114 -11.18 3.94 -7.65
C LEU A 114 -11.21 2.51 -7.10
N ILE A 115 -12.18 2.18 -6.24
CA ILE A 115 -12.34 0.82 -5.69
C ILE A 115 -12.51 -0.21 -6.80
N LYS A 116 -13.31 0.07 -7.84
CA LYS A 116 -13.43 -0.80 -9.02
C LYS A 116 -12.07 -0.99 -9.71
N SER A 117 -11.30 0.07 -9.85
CA SER A 117 -9.94 0.01 -10.41
C SER A 117 -8.98 -0.84 -9.56
N LEU A 118 -9.09 -0.77 -8.22
CA LEU A 118 -8.31 -1.61 -7.30
C LEU A 118 -8.70 -3.07 -7.43
N GLN A 119 -10.00 -3.36 -7.47
CA GLN A 119 -10.54 -4.72 -7.65
C GLN A 119 -9.99 -5.36 -8.92
N HIS A 120 -10.05 -4.64 -10.04
CA HIS A 120 -9.52 -5.15 -11.30
C HIS A 120 -8.01 -5.48 -11.22
N ARG A 121 -7.21 -4.61 -10.59
CA ARG A 121 -5.77 -4.88 -10.41
C ARG A 121 -5.48 -6.03 -9.47
N ILE A 122 -6.28 -6.19 -8.42
CA ILE A 122 -6.19 -7.33 -7.51
C ILE A 122 -6.42 -8.61 -8.31
N ILE A 123 -7.52 -8.70 -9.07
CA ILE A 123 -7.86 -9.88 -9.88
C ILE A 123 -6.72 -10.26 -10.84
N ILE A 124 -6.14 -9.27 -11.56
CA ILE A 124 -5.01 -9.54 -12.48
C ILE A 124 -3.80 -10.12 -11.74
N ASN A 125 -3.52 -9.66 -10.52
CA ASN A 125 -2.36 -10.12 -9.74
C ASN A 125 -2.66 -11.39 -8.93
N GLU A 126 -3.93 -11.75 -8.70
CA GLU A 126 -4.33 -12.97 -7.99
C GLU A 126 -3.95 -14.25 -8.74
N LEU A 127 -3.87 -14.20 -10.08
CA LEU A 127 -3.46 -15.33 -10.91
C LEU A 127 -1.99 -15.73 -10.75
N ARG A 128 -1.15 -14.83 -10.20
CA ARG A 128 0.28 -15.07 -10.06
C ARG A 128 0.56 -15.93 -8.83
N ASN A 129 1.56 -16.81 -8.93
CA ASN A 129 2.13 -17.50 -7.78
C ASN A 129 3.10 -16.55 -7.06
N ILE A 130 2.60 -15.84 -6.04
CA ILE A 130 3.33 -14.83 -5.28
C ILE A 130 3.20 -15.08 -3.77
N ASN A 131 4.28 -14.87 -3.03
CA ASN A 131 4.33 -15.04 -1.57
C ASN A 131 3.82 -13.80 -0.80
N LEU A 132 3.74 -13.87 0.53
CA LEU A 132 3.17 -12.80 1.37
C LEU A 132 3.91 -11.46 1.23
N ILE A 133 5.25 -11.52 1.17
CA ILE A 133 6.11 -10.34 1.06
C ILE A 133 5.91 -9.67 -0.30
N GLN A 134 5.87 -10.47 -1.37
CA GLN A 134 5.59 -9.98 -2.72
C GLN A 134 4.19 -9.40 -2.87
N ARG A 135 3.15 -10.05 -2.30
CA ARG A 135 1.77 -9.50 -2.26
C ARG A 135 1.75 -8.11 -1.60
N THR A 136 2.47 -7.94 -0.50
CA THR A 136 2.58 -6.65 0.21
C THR A 136 3.26 -5.59 -0.65
N TRP A 137 4.35 -5.95 -1.33
CA TRP A 137 5.02 -5.03 -2.25
C TRP A 137 4.11 -4.60 -3.41
N ILE A 138 3.37 -5.53 -4.02
CA ILE A 138 2.39 -5.22 -5.08
C ILE A 138 1.29 -4.30 -4.55
N LEU A 139 0.77 -4.59 -3.35
CA LEU A 139 -0.25 -3.76 -2.70
C LEU A 139 0.22 -2.31 -2.55
N ASN A 140 1.39 -2.11 -1.95
CA ASN A 140 1.92 -0.77 -1.71
C ASN A 140 2.24 -0.03 -3.01
N THR A 141 2.87 -0.72 -3.97
CA THR A 141 3.45 -0.08 -5.16
C THR A 141 2.43 0.16 -6.26
N PHE A 142 1.54 -0.79 -6.54
CA PHE A 142 0.67 -0.75 -7.73
C PHE A 142 -0.82 -0.62 -7.44
N ILE A 143 -1.25 -1.02 -6.25
CA ILE A 143 -2.68 -1.03 -5.90
C ILE A 143 -2.99 0.22 -5.08
N LEU A 144 -2.45 0.33 -3.87
CA LEU A 144 -2.71 1.44 -2.95
C LEU A 144 -2.19 2.78 -3.46
N SER A 145 -1.13 2.78 -4.29
CA SER A 145 -0.59 4.01 -4.90
C SER A 145 -1.63 4.84 -5.67
N LYS A 146 -2.67 4.20 -6.19
CA LYS A 146 -3.78 4.88 -6.88
C LYS A 146 -4.64 5.74 -5.96
N LEU A 147 -4.69 5.43 -4.66
CA LEU A 147 -5.48 6.18 -3.68
C LEU A 147 -4.95 7.58 -3.45
N TRP A 148 -3.64 7.75 -3.52
CA TRP A 148 -2.96 8.92 -2.98
C TRP A 148 -3.33 10.22 -3.69
N TYR A 149 -3.59 10.18 -4.99
CA TYR A 149 -4.00 11.36 -5.74
C TYR A 149 -5.35 11.90 -5.24
N ILE A 150 -6.39 11.06 -5.23
CA ILE A 150 -7.73 11.46 -4.77
C ILE A 150 -7.73 11.78 -3.27
N ALA A 151 -6.98 11.02 -2.45
CA ALA A 151 -6.95 11.20 -1.01
C ALA A 151 -6.33 12.53 -0.54
N GLN A 152 -5.52 13.18 -1.38
CA GLN A 152 -4.99 14.52 -1.10
C GLN A 152 -6.09 15.59 -1.14
N VAL A 153 -7.11 15.39 -1.99
CA VAL A 153 -8.20 16.36 -2.20
C VAL A 153 -9.42 16.01 -1.35
N PHE A 154 -9.80 14.73 -1.34
CA PHE A 154 -11.01 14.26 -0.71
C PHE A 154 -10.75 13.13 0.28
N PRO A 155 -11.04 13.31 1.57
CA PRO A 155 -11.08 12.23 2.54
C PRO A 155 -12.08 11.13 2.16
N PRO A 156 -11.67 9.84 2.13
CA PRO A 156 -12.60 8.73 1.93
C PRO A 156 -13.54 8.61 3.12
N ARG A 157 -14.79 8.19 2.87
CA ARG A 157 -15.72 7.77 3.95
C ARG A 157 -15.29 6.42 4.55
N ASN A 158 -15.79 6.14 5.75
CA ASN A 158 -15.54 4.87 6.45
C ASN A 158 -15.97 3.64 5.64
N CYS A 159 -17.06 3.72 4.88
CA CYS A 159 -17.47 2.62 3.99
C CYS A 159 -16.44 2.34 2.88
N HIS A 160 -15.82 3.38 2.30
CA HIS A 160 -14.76 3.23 1.31
C HIS A 160 -13.51 2.61 1.93
N LEU A 161 -13.08 3.11 3.09
CA LEU A 161 -11.93 2.57 3.83
C LEU A 161 -12.13 1.12 4.21
N ALA A 162 -13.30 0.75 4.73
CA ALA A 162 -13.64 -0.63 5.07
C ALA A 162 -13.57 -1.53 3.84
N LYS A 163 -14.10 -1.08 2.70
CA LYS A 163 -14.04 -1.84 1.43
C LYS A 163 -12.60 -2.02 0.94
N ILE A 164 -11.78 -0.96 0.99
CA ILE A 164 -10.36 -1.01 0.60
C ILE A 164 -9.60 -1.98 1.51
N LYS A 165 -9.72 -1.83 2.84
CA LYS A 165 -9.05 -2.71 3.83
C LYS A 165 -9.50 -4.19 3.67
N SER A 166 -10.76 -4.42 3.31
CA SER A 166 -11.28 -5.75 2.98
C SER A 166 -10.62 -6.35 1.73
N LEU A 167 -10.51 -5.57 0.64
CA LEU A 167 -9.85 -5.99 -0.60
C LEU A 167 -8.35 -6.30 -0.38
N VAL A 168 -7.66 -5.43 0.35
CA VAL A 168 -6.26 -5.62 0.74
C VAL A 168 -6.09 -6.94 1.51
N GLY A 169 -6.92 -7.17 2.53
CA GLY A 169 -6.85 -8.39 3.32
C GLY A 169 -7.14 -9.65 2.50
N ARG A 170 -8.13 -9.61 1.61
CA ARG A 170 -8.45 -10.73 0.72
C ARG A 170 -7.27 -11.10 -0.18
N PHE A 171 -6.70 -10.11 -0.86
CA PHE A 171 -5.56 -10.31 -1.76
C PHE A 171 -4.33 -10.85 -1.01
N LEU A 172 -4.04 -10.28 0.17
CA LEU A 172 -2.88 -10.65 0.97
C LEU A 172 -2.97 -12.10 1.44
N TRP A 173 -4.13 -12.52 1.96
CA TRP A 173 -4.30 -13.82 2.58
C TRP A 173 -4.76 -14.92 1.62
N LYS A 174 -5.23 -14.62 0.40
CA LYS A 174 -5.75 -15.61 -0.59
C LYS A 174 -6.60 -16.71 0.07
N ASN A 175 -7.59 -16.32 0.89
CA ASN A 175 -8.48 -17.18 1.68
C ASN A 175 -7.81 -18.04 2.78
N ALA A 176 -6.58 -17.73 3.18
CA ALA A 176 -5.96 -18.34 4.35
C ALA A 176 -6.85 -18.18 5.59
N ILE A 177 -6.91 -19.25 6.37
CA ILE A 177 -7.70 -19.36 7.60
C ILE A 177 -7.06 -18.54 8.70
N PHE A 178 -5.81 -18.86 9.04
CA PHE A 178 -5.03 -18.17 10.05
C PHE A 178 -4.35 -16.94 9.45
N ARG A 179 -4.39 -15.83 10.18
CA ARG A 179 -3.96 -14.52 9.69
C ARG A 179 -3.32 -13.74 10.83
N VAL A 180 -2.29 -12.97 10.49
CA VAL A 180 -1.71 -11.97 11.39
C VAL A 180 -2.65 -10.77 11.48
N ALA A 181 -2.73 -10.17 12.67
CA ALA A 181 -3.53 -8.98 12.92
C ALA A 181 -3.14 -7.86 11.94
N ARG A 182 -4.14 -7.22 11.31
CA ARG A 182 -3.90 -6.23 10.26
C ARG A 182 -3.01 -5.06 10.72
N ASN A 183 -3.21 -4.65 11.97
CA ASN A 183 -2.47 -3.55 12.61
C ASN A 183 -0.96 -3.85 12.70
N GLN A 184 -0.58 -5.09 13.05
CA GLN A 184 0.81 -5.53 13.07
C GLN A 184 1.45 -5.47 11.67
N LEU A 185 0.70 -5.81 10.62
CA LEU A 185 1.24 -5.80 9.24
C LEU A 185 1.77 -4.41 8.82
N TYR A 186 1.23 -3.34 9.41
CA TYR A 186 1.63 -1.97 9.12
C TYR A 186 2.98 -1.59 9.68
N LEU A 187 3.48 -2.34 10.66
CA LEU A 187 4.77 -2.07 11.28
C LEU A 187 5.93 -2.34 10.29
N PRO A 188 7.08 -1.68 10.52
CA PRO A 188 8.31 -2.04 9.85
C PRO A 188 8.76 -3.48 10.14
N PHE A 189 9.61 -4.02 9.26
CA PHE A 189 10.16 -5.37 9.40
C PHE A 189 10.87 -5.61 10.74
N HIS A 190 11.59 -4.60 11.26
CA HIS A 190 12.31 -4.70 12.54
C HIS A 190 11.39 -4.62 13.77
N LYS A 191 10.08 -4.40 13.59
CA LYS A 191 9.05 -4.39 14.64
C LYS A 191 7.97 -5.47 14.38
N GLY A 192 8.32 -6.56 13.71
CA GLY A 192 7.40 -7.67 13.47
C GLY A 192 6.30 -7.44 12.43
N GLY A 193 6.35 -6.34 11.68
CA GLY A 193 5.43 -6.09 10.56
C GLY A 193 6.02 -6.44 9.19
N ILE A 194 5.27 -6.14 8.14
CA ILE A 194 5.68 -6.39 6.74
C ILE A 194 5.69 -5.12 5.89
N ASN A 195 5.69 -3.93 6.52
CA ASN A 195 5.58 -2.62 5.87
C ASN A 195 4.32 -2.48 5.00
N LEU A 196 3.20 -3.14 5.32
CA LEU A 196 1.95 -2.88 4.62
C LEU A 196 1.53 -1.43 4.88
N VAL A 197 1.12 -0.68 3.85
CA VAL A 197 0.64 0.68 4.10
C VAL A 197 -0.78 0.64 4.66
N ASP A 198 -1.04 1.29 5.80
CA ASP A 198 -2.41 1.50 6.27
C ASP A 198 -3.10 2.55 5.37
N PRO A 199 -4.13 2.17 4.60
CA PRO A 199 -4.77 3.09 3.67
C PRO A 199 -5.37 4.30 4.36
N GLU A 200 -5.89 4.14 5.58
CA GLU A 200 -6.54 5.23 6.31
C GLU A 200 -5.51 6.25 6.80
N SER A 201 -4.48 5.80 7.54
CA SER A 201 -3.41 6.67 8.05
C SER A 201 -2.70 7.39 6.91
N LYS A 202 -2.50 6.74 5.75
CA LYS A 202 -1.86 7.38 4.60
C LYS A 202 -2.75 8.41 3.91
N CYS A 203 -4.04 8.12 3.73
CA CYS A 203 -4.99 9.12 3.21
C CYS A 203 -5.05 10.33 4.14
N LYS A 204 -5.15 10.09 5.45
CA LYS A 204 -5.21 11.13 6.48
C LYS A 204 -3.96 12.01 6.47
N ALA A 205 -2.77 11.41 6.44
CA ALA A 205 -1.51 12.14 6.36
C ALA A 205 -1.37 12.99 5.09
N LEU A 206 -1.85 12.51 3.95
CA LEU A 206 -1.81 13.24 2.69
C LEU A 206 -2.76 14.43 2.68
N PHE A 207 -4.00 14.23 3.10
CA PHE A 207 -5.00 15.29 3.18
C PHE A 207 -4.57 16.39 4.16
N ILE A 208 -4.19 16.02 5.39
CA ILE A 208 -3.80 16.98 6.43
C ILE A 208 -2.57 17.78 6.03
N ARG A 209 -1.56 17.14 5.42
CA ARG A 209 -0.39 17.85 4.91
C ARG A 209 -0.80 18.94 3.93
N ASN A 210 -1.70 18.62 3.00
CA ASN A 210 -2.16 19.56 1.97
C ASN A 210 -2.92 20.72 2.58
N VAL A 211 -3.84 20.43 3.51
CA VAL A 211 -4.53 21.49 4.26
C VAL A 211 -3.53 22.42 4.94
N ILE A 212 -2.51 21.89 5.64
CA ILE A 212 -1.51 22.73 6.35
C ILE A 212 -0.61 23.53 5.38
N LYS A 213 -0.23 22.96 4.25
CA LYS A 213 0.63 23.63 3.26
C LYS A 213 -0.11 24.73 2.51
N GLU A 214 -1.31 24.40 2.06
CA GLU A 214 -2.11 25.23 1.16
C GLU A 214 -2.89 26.35 1.92
N GLU A 215 -2.44 26.71 3.15
CA GLU A 215 -2.66 28.03 3.79
C GLU A 215 -1.40 28.76 4.32
N ASN A 216 -0.18 28.21 4.18
CA ASN A 216 1.06 29.01 4.24
C ASN A 216 1.24 29.87 2.97
N ASP A 217 0.66 29.40 1.86
CA ASP A 217 0.35 30.24 0.71
C ASP A 217 -0.95 30.99 1.04
N ASP A 218 -0.96 32.31 0.87
CA ASP A 218 -2.03 33.30 1.17
C ASP A 218 -3.42 32.95 0.54
N VAL A 219 -3.99 31.80 0.90
CA VAL A 219 -5.12 31.11 0.26
C VAL A 219 -6.03 30.56 1.36
N GLY A 220 -7.26 31.09 1.45
CA GLY A 220 -8.27 30.73 2.46
C GLY A 220 -8.95 29.35 2.28
N GLU A 221 -8.23 28.27 1.95
CA GLU A 221 -8.79 26.90 1.83
C GLU A 221 -9.20 26.32 3.20
N GLU A 222 -8.35 26.41 4.24
CA GLU A 222 -8.75 25.98 5.60
C GLU A 222 -9.99 26.77 6.05
N GLU A 223 -10.00 28.09 5.87
CA GLU A 223 -11.11 28.94 6.31
C GLU A 223 -12.44 28.61 5.62
N TYR A 224 -12.43 28.39 4.31
CA TYR A 224 -13.64 28.00 3.59
C TYR A 224 -14.11 26.59 3.93
N LEU A 225 -13.20 25.62 4.04
CA LEU A 225 -13.57 24.27 4.47
C LEU A 225 -14.13 24.30 5.90
N LEU A 226 -13.62 25.17 6.78
CA LEU A 226 -14.19 25.42 8.10
C LEU A 226 -15.56 26.11 8.03
N GLU A 227 -15.79 27.04 7.10
CA GLU A 227 -17.12 27.61 6.86
C GLU A 227 -18.13 26.54 6.41
N TYR A 228 -17.74 25.66 5.49
CA TYR A 228 -18.57 24.53 5.04
C TYR A 228 -18.76 23.47 6.12
N ARG A 229 -17.78 23.29 7.02
CA ARG A 229 -17.92 22.48 8.24
C ARG A 229 -19.07 23.02 9.09
N ASN A 230 -19.10 24.34 9.30
CA ASN A 230 -20.14 25.02 10.09
C ASN A 230 -21.52 24.93 9.42
N LYS A 231 -21.58 24.94 8.08
CA LYS A 231 -22.82 24.71 7.30
C LYS A 231 -23.26 23.25 7.23
N GLY A 232 -22.54 22.32 7.87
CA GLY A 232 -22.91 20.92 7.98
C GLY A 232 -22.73 20.06 6.72
N GLN A 233 -22.32 20.64 5.59
CA GLN A 233 -22.31 19.99 4.26
C GLN A 233 -21.16 18.99 4.04
N LEU A 234 -20.11 19.05 4.87
CA LEU A 234 -18.96 18.15 4.77
C LEU A 234 -19.27 16.75 5.33
N THR A 235 -18.60 15.74 4.77
CA THR A 235 -18.66 14.38 5.31
C THR A 235 -17.96 14.30 6.66
N ARG A 236 -18.35 13.32 7.50
CA ARG A 236 -17.77 13.13 8.84
C ARG A 236 -16.24 13.09 8.83
N ASN A 237 -15.65 12.27 7.96
CA ASN A 237 -14.19 12.13 7.93
C ASN A 237 -13.47 13.44 7.55
N VAL A 238 -14.07 14.28 6.70
CA VAL A 238 -13.51 15.61 6.41
C VAL A 238 -13.51 16.47 7.67
N LYS A 239 -14.64 16.54 8.37
CA LYS A 239 -14.77 17.31 9.62
C LYS A 239 -13.75 16.83 10.67
N ASP A 240 -13.67 15.52 10.89
CA ASP A 240 -12.77 14.91 11.85
C ASP A 240 -11.30 15.17 11.49
N TRP A 241 -10.93 15.11 10.21
CA TRP A 241 -9.54 15.26 9.79
C TRP A 241 -9.09 16.73 9.74
N LEU A 242 -10.00 17.67 9.45
CA LEU A 242 -9.73 19.11 9.59
C LEU A 242 -9.48 19.49 11.06
N GLU A 243 -10.22 18.90 11.99
CA GLU A 243 -9.96 19.11 13.42
C GLU A 243 -8.60 18.55 13.86
N ILE A 244 -8.20 17.40 13.32
CA ILE A 244 -6.85 16.89 13.57
C ILE A 244 -5.80 17.82 12.95
N ALA A 245 -6.04 18.38 11.76
CA ALA A 245 -5.13 19.30 11.09
C ALA A 245 -4.84 20.52 11.98
N SER A 246 -5.88 21.15 12.55
CA SER A 246 -5.71 22.29 13.45
C SER A 246 -4.95 21.94 14.74
N GLN A 247 -5.08 20.73 15.26
CA GLN A 247 -4.34 20.26 16.45
C GLN A 247 -2.85 19.97 16.20
N VAL A 248 -2.48 19.57 14.99
CA VAL A 248 -1.08 19.26 14.63
C VAL A 248 -0.36 20.43 13.96
N LYS A 249 -1.10 21.50 13.63
CA LYS A 249 -0.59 22.73 13.05
C LYS A 249 0.51 23.37 13.92
N GLY A 250 1.49 23.99 13.27
CA GLY A 250 2.63 24.64 13.93
C GLY A 250 3.74 23.69 14.41
N LYS A 251 3.58 22.37 14.24
CA LYS A 251 4.64 21.40 14.59
C LYS A 251 5.61 21.26 13.42
N SER A 252 6.92 21.29 13.68
CA SER A 252 7.95 21.19 12.62
C SER A 252 7.84 19.94 11.74
N TRP A 253 7.22 18.86 12.24
CA TRP A 253 7.04 17.61 11.52
C TRP A 253 5.72 17.52 10.73
N SER A 254 4.77 18.44 10.91
CA SER A 254 3.43 18.33 10.32
C SER A 254 3.40 18.58 8.81
N GLU A 255 4.44 19.20 8.23
CA GLU A 255 4.53 19.42 6.78
C GLU A 255 5.01 18.18 5.99
N SER A 256 5.49 17.15 6.70
CA SER A 256 5.93 15.90 6.09
C SER A 256 4.82 14.85 6.13
N SER A 257 4.32 14.45 4.96
CA SER A 257 3.34 13.35 4.87
C SER A 257 3.89 12.00 5.34
N LYS A 258 5.22 11.85 5.43
CA LYS A 258 5.84 10.67 6.03
C LYS A 258 5.75 10.71 7.55
N LEU A 259 6.13 11.83 8.17
CA LEU A 259 6.09 11.98 9.62
C LEU A 259 4.64 11.98 10.15
N LEU A 260 3.71 12.60 9.43
CA LEU A 260 2.27 12.48 9.72
C LEU A 260 1.79 11.04 9.65
N TYR A 261 2.21 10.28 8.64
CA TYR A 261 1.86 8.86 8.52
C TYR A 261 2.40 8.06 9.71
N ASP A 262 3.69 8.22 10.03
CA ASP A 262 4.33 7.54 11.15
C ASP A 262 3.65 7.90 12.49
N PHE A 263 3.25 9.16 12.66
CA PHE A 263 2.44 9.61 13.80
C PHE A 263 1.10 8.88 13.87
N PHE A 264 0.33 8.81 12.78
CA PHE A 264 -0.95 8.11 12.80
C PHE A 264 -0.82 6.60 13.02
N VAL A 265 0.20 5.96 12.43
CA VAL A 265 0.48 4.55 12.68
C VAL A 265 0.85 4.32 14.14
N SER A 266 1.63 5.22 14.76
CA SER A 266 1.97 5.11 16.19
C SER A 266 0.77 5.24 17.14
N LYS A 267 -0.35 5.83 16.66
CA LYS A 267 -1.61 5.95 17.41
C LYS A 267 -2.51 4.73 17.26
N LEU A 268 -2.22 3.84 16.31
CA LEU A 268 -2.82 2.52 16.29
C LEU A 268 -2.14 1.77 17.45
N ASN A 269 -2.87 1.47 18.53
CA ASN A 269 -2.37 0.62 19.61
C ASN A 269 -2.09 -0.78 19.04
N ILE A 270 -0.92 -0.97 18.45
CA ILE A 270 -0.53 -2.20 17.76
C ILE A 270 0.13 -3.11 18.78
N THR A 271 -0.49 -4.26 19.00
CA THR A 271 0.11 -5.38 19.72
C THR A 271 0.62 -6.41 18.72
N VAL A 272 1.74 -7.05 19.06
CA VAL A 272 2.34 -8.14 18.28
C VAL A 272 2.08 -9.42 19.05
N ASN A 273 1.10 -10.21 18.62
CA ASN A 273 0.61 -11.35 19.42
C ASN A 273 1.71 -12.34 19.82
N CYS A 274 2.68 -12.61 18.95
CA CYS A 274 3.76 -13.54 19.26
C CYS A 274 4.73 -12.95 20.31
N GLU A 275 4.91 -11.62 20.35
CA GLU A 275 5.67 -10.94 21.41
C GLU A 275 4.98 -11.07 22.77
N GLU A 276 3.64 -10.96 22.80
CA GLU A 276 2.85 -11.12 24.03
C GLU A 276 2.83 -12.57 24.53
N GLN A 277 2.80 -13.55 23.61
CA GLN A 277 2.80 -14.98 23.96
C GLN A 277 4.15 -15.45 24.50
N HIS A 278 5.25 -14.81 24.08
CA HIS A 278 6.61 -15.17 24.47
C HIS A 278 7.41 -13.93 24.93
N PRO A 279 7.09 -13.34 26.10
CA PRO A 279 7.68 -12.08 26.54
C PRO A 279 9.15 -12.20 26.96
N GLN A 280 9.63 -13.42 27.23
CA GLN A 280 11.03 -13.68 27.61
C GLN A 280 11.97 -13.77 26.41
N THR A 281 11.43 -13.73 25.19
CA THR A 281 12.18 -13.86 23.95
C THR A 281 12.64 -12.48 23.46
N ASP A 282 13.90 -12.38 23.02
CA ASP A 282 14.41 -11.16 22.37
C ASP A 282 13.89 -11.04 20.93
N TRP A 283 12.67 -10.51 20.81
CA TRP A 283 12.01 -10.31 19.52
C TRP A 283 12.68 -9.27 18.64
N VAL A 284 13.37 -8.29 19.23
CA VAL A 284 14.12 -7.28 18.47
C VAL A 284 15.19 -7.98 17.64
N VAL A 285 15.94 -8.89 18.25
CA VAL A 285 16.95 -9.69 17.56
C VAL A 285 16.33 -10.57 16.47
N ILE A 286 15.21 -11.27 16.77
CA ILE A 286 14.52 -12.11 15.78
C ILE A 286 14.12 -11.28 14.55
N TRP A 287 13.44 -10.15 14.74
CA TRP A 287 12.97 -9.32 13.64
C TRP A 287 14.12 -8.70 12.85
N CYS A 288 15.21 -8.31 13.51
CA CYS A 288 16.43 -7.86 12.85
C CYS A 288 17.07 -8.96 12.00
N ASN A 289 17.11 -10.20 12.49
CA ASN A 289 17.66 -11.35 11.75
C ASN A 289 16.78 -11.75 10.57
N TRP A 290 15.48 -11.87 10.79
CA TRP A 290 14.51 -12.22 9.76
C TRP A 290 14.45 -11.16 8.63
N SER A 291 14.66 -9.90 8.96
CA SER A 291 14.59 -8.80 7.98
C SER A 291 15.84 -8.64 7.10
N ARG A 292 16.92 -9.41 7.33
CA ARG A 292 18.20 -9.30 6.58
C ARG A 292 18.02 -9.40 5.06
N ASN A 293 18.76 -8.60 4.31
CA ASN A 293 18.59 -8.47 2.86
C ASN A 293 19.06 -9.70 2.05
N PHE A 294 19.91 -10.55 2.62
CA PHE A 294 20.40 -11.76 1.96
C PHE A 294 19.39 -12.92 1.99
N LEU A 295 18.32 -12.81 2.80
CA LEU A 295 17.21 -13.76 2.81
C LEU A 295 16.25 -13.43 1.67
N ASN A 296 15.88 -14.45 0.88
CA ASN A 296 14.96 -14.26 -0.23
C ASN A 296 13.51 -14.05 0.27
N SER A 297 12.62 -13.58 -0.61
CA SER A 297 11.24 -13.24 -0.24
C SER A 297 10.38 -14.45 0.18
N GLU A 298 10.68 -15.63 -0.36
CA GLU A 298 9.90 -16.85 -0.06
C GLU A 298 10.22 -17.34 1.34
N ASP A 299 11.51 -17.45 1.67
CA ASP A 299 11.97 -17.83 3.00
C ASP A 299 11.50 -16.83 4.05
N LYS A 300 11.58 -15.52 3.76
CA LYS A 300 11.01 -14.49 4.64
C LYS A 300 9.50 -14.69 4.85
N SER A 301 8.76 -14.99 3.78
CA SER A 301 7.31 -15.22 3.87
C SER A 301 7.00 -16.43 4.75
N ASN A 302 7.65 -17.57 4.54
CA ASN A 302 7.36 -18.80 5.27
C ASN A 302 7.76 -18.69 6.75
N VAL A 303 8.95 -18.13 7.03
CA VAL A 303 9.40 -17.92 8.41
C VAL A 303 8.56 -16.86 9.13
N TYR A 304 8.07 -15.83 8.43
CA TYR A 304 7.14 -14.85 9.04
C TYR A 304 5.83 -15.51 9.50
N LEU A 305 5.29 -16.41 8.67
CA LEU A 305 4.08 -17.17 9.02
C LEU A 305 4.34 -18.14 10.18
N LEU A 306 5.55 -18.71 10.27
CA LEU A 306 5.99 -19.55 11.39
C LEU A 306 6.07 -18.76 12.70
N LEU A 307 6.79 -17.63 12.68
CA LEU A 307 7.03 -16.80 13.86
C LEU A 307 5.74 -16.25 14.47
N ASN A 308 4.74 -15.98 13.62
CA ASN A 308 3.43 -15.52 14.05
C ASN A 308 2.46 -16.66 14.35
N ASP A 309 2.91 -17.91 14.28
CA ASP A 309 2.09 -19.12 14.45
C ASP A 309 0.77 -19.04 13.62
N VAL A 310 0.89 -18.76 12.32
CA VAL A 310 -0.25 -18.73 11.38
C VAL A 310 -0.14 -19.78 10.28
N LEU A 311 0.86 -20.66 10.36
CA LEU A 311 0.97 -21.81 9.47
C LEU A 311 -0.04 -22.90 9.86
N PRO A 312 -0.83 -23.42 8.90
CA PRO A 312 -1.76 -24.51 9.17
C PRO A 312 -1.02 -25.83 9.43
N ASN A 313 -1.46 -26.56 10.44
CA ASN A 313 -1.05 -27.93 10.76
C ASN A 313 -2.27 -28.69 11.29
N LYS A 314 -2.25 -30.04 11.33
CA LYS A 314 -3.46 -30.79 11.68
C LYS A 314 -3.93 -30.53 13.11
N GLU A 315 -2.99 -30.38 14.06
CA GLU A 315 -3.31 -30.06 15.45
C GLU A 315 -4.12 -28.76 15.55
N LYS A 316 -3.63 -27.71 14.90
CA LYS A 316 -4.28 -26.40 14.86
C LYS A 316 -5.59 -26.42 14.07
N LEU A 317 -5.66 -27.16 12.97
CA LEU A 317 -6.90 -27.28 12.21
C LEU A 317 -8.01 -27.97 13.03
N GLN A 318 -7.71 -29.07 13.73
CA GLN A 318 -8.70 -29.72 14.59
C GLN A 318 -9.06 -28.85 15.81
N ALA A 319 -8.10 -28.15 16.42
CA ALA A 319 -8.36 -27.22 17.53
C ALA A 319 -9.35 -26.09 17.18
N TYR A 320 -9.36 -25.65 15.91
CA TYR A 320 -10.31 -24.65 15.41
C TYR A 320 -11.54 -25.27 14.72
N GLY A 321 -11.69 -26.60 14.74
CA GLY A 321 -12.83 -27.30 14.14
C GLY A 321 -12.86 -27.24 12.60
N ILE A 322 -11.69 -27.12 11.95
CA ILE A 322 -11.57 -26.88 10.52
C ILE A 322 -11.12 -28.13 9.79
N GLY A 323 -11.97 -28.61 8.87
CA GLY A 323 -11.77 -29.86 8.16
C GLY A 323 -12.07 -31.05 9.08
N ARG A 324 -12.88 -32.00 8.61
CA ARG A 324 -13.14 -33.25 9.34
C ARG A 324 -11.89 -34.13 9.27
N LEU A 325 -10.90 -33.83 10.11
CA LEU A 325 -9.64 -34.56 10.17
C LEU A 325 -9.84 -35.85 10.99
N PRO A 326 -9.41 -37.01 10.47
CA PRO A 326 -9.54 -38.29 11.19
C PRO A 326 -8.62 -38.35 12.42
N ASP A 327 -7.47 -37.68 12.36
CA ASP A 327 -6.48 -37.55 13.43
C ASP A 327 -5.75 -36.20 13.36
N THR A 328 -5.04 -35.85 14.43
CA THR A 328 -4.09 -34.73 14.50
C THR A 328 -2.66 -35.15 14.16
N ASN A 329 -2.41 -36.42 13.84
CA ASN A 329 -1.07 -36.99 13.75
C ASN A 329 -0.45 -36.80 12.37
N CYS A 330 0.87 -36.67 12.31
CA CYS A 330 1.59 -36.54 11.06
C CYS A 330 1.44 -37.82 10.23
N SER A 331 1.04 -37.66 8.96
CA SER A 331 0.81 -38.78 8.04
C SER A 331 2.06 -39.63 7.71
N LYS A 332 3.26 -39.20 8.15
CA LYS A 332 4.53 -39.90 7.89
C LYS A 332 5.06 -40.65 9.11
N CYS A 333 4.99 -40.07 10.30
CA CYS A 333 5.61 -40.63 11.51
C CYS A 333 4.60 -40.92 12.65
N GLY A 334 3.34 -40.52 12.52
CA GLY A 334 2.31 -40.78 13.53
C GLY A 334 2.37 -39.91 14.79
N VAL A 335 3.33 -39.01 14.92
CA VAL A 335 3.47 -38.04 16.04
C VAL A 335 2.51 -36.85 15.83
N PRO A 336 2.01 -36.16 16.87
CA PRO A 336 1.17 -34.97 16.72
C PRO A 336 1.74 -33.94 15.73
N ASP A 337 0.91 -33.52 14.76
CA ASP A 337 1.33 -32.63 13.67
C ASP A 337 1.23 -31.15 14.09
N ASN A 338 2.31 -30.64 14.68
CA ASN A 338 2.56 -29.21 14.82
C ASN A 338 3.82 -28.74 14.07
N ASN A 339 3.99 -27.42 13.99
CA ASN A 339 5.11 -26.82 13.27
C ASN A 339 6.46 -27.14 13.93
N LEU A 340 6.49 -27.29 15.27
CA LEU A 340 7.69 -27.64 16.03
C LEU A 340 8.18 -29.06 15.68
N HIS A 341 7.24 -30.02 15.67
CA HIS A 341 7.45 -31.39 15.24
C HIS A 341 8.01 -31.44 13.81
N LYS A 342 7.41 -30.71 12.86
CA LYS A 342 7.89 -30.67 11.45
C LYS A 342 9.36 -30.25 11.37
N LEU A 343 9.76 -29.24 12.13
CA LEU A 343 11.11 -28.67 12.10
C LEU A 343 12.16 -29.52 12.80
N VAL A 344 11.84 -30.13 13.94
CA VAL A 344 12.88 -30.71 14.82
C VAL A 344 12.84 -32.22 14.89
N GLU A 345 11.67 -32.83 14.73
CA GLU A 345 11.46 -34.25 15.08
C GLU A 345 11.10 -35.11 13.87
N CYS A 346 10.28 -34.58 12.95
CA CYS A 346 9.65 -35.36 11.89
C CYS A 346 10.65 -36.11 11.00
N GLU A 347 10.32 -37.38 10.68
CA GLU A 347 11.12 -38.23 9.78
C GLU A 347 11.17 -37.66 8.35
N ARG A 348 10.11 -36.92 7.94
CA ARG A 348 9.98 -36.26 6.64
C ARG A 348 11.20 -35.39 6.29
N GLY A 349 11.74 -34.68 7.27
CA GLY A 349 12.85 -33.74 7.07
C GLY A 349 14.20 -34.23 7.60
N LYS A 350 14.31 -35.50 8.04
CA LYS A 350 15.44 -35.97 8.86
C LYS A 350 16.78 -35.94 8.14
N SER A 351 16.85 -36.48 6.92
CA SER A 351 18.10 -36.49 6.13
C SER A 351 18.60 -35.07 5.86
N ILE A 352 17.69 -34.14 5.57
CA ILE A 352 17.98 -32.71 5.40
C ILE A 352 18.43 -32.10 6.73
N ARG A 353 17.73 -32.38 7.83
CA ARG A 353 18.03 -31.87 9.18
C ARG A 353 19.42 -32.30 9.64
N GLU A 354 19.75 -33.58 9.47
CA GLU A 354 21.05 -34.15 9.82
C GLU A 354 22.16 -33.50 9.00
N TRP A 355 21.95 -33.34 7.69
CA TRP A 355 22.90 -32.67 6.82
C TRP A 355 23.10 -31.20 7.21
N VAL A 356 22.02 -30.43 7.41
CA VAL A 356 22.11 -29.03 7.84
C VAL A 356 22.81 -28.93 9.19
N THR A 357 22.50 -29.83 10.13
CA THR A 357 23.14 -29.89 11.45
C THR A 357 24.63 -30.18 11.35
N GLN A 358 25.02 -31.11 10.47
CA GLN A 358 26.42 -31.40 10.19
C GLN A 358 27.13 -30.16 9.66
N ILE A 359 26.55 -29.42 8.70
CA ILE A 359 27.15 -28.20 8.17
C ILE A 359 27.29 -27.12 9.24
N LEU A 360 26.23 -26.87 10.01
CA LEU A 360 26.23 -25.85 11.05
C LEU A 360 27.28 -26.15 12.14
N ARG A 361 27.39 -27.40 12.61
CA ARG A 361 28.32 -27.80 13.67
C ARG A 361 29.76 -28.04 13.19
N SER A 362 29.97 -28.77 12.11
CA SER A 362 31.33 -29.16 11.69
C SER A 362 32.03 -28.05 10.90
N ARG A 363 31.31 -27.42 9.96
CA ARG A 363 31.90 -26.47 9.02
C ARG A 363 31.77 -25.03 9.50
N LEU A 364 30.56 -24.66 9.93
CA LEU A 364 30.33 -23.34 10.50
C LEU A 364 30.65 -23.30 12.00
N LYS A 365 31.01 -24.42 12.64
CA LYS A 365 31.45 -24.47 14.05
C LYS A 365 30.48 -23.75 15.00
N ILE A 366 29.18 -23.81 14.76
CA ILE A 366 28.19 -23.12 15.61
C ILE A 366 27.42 -24.10 16.46
N GLU A 367 27.37 -23.79 17.76
CA GLU A 367 26.65 -24.57 18.76
C GLU A 367 25.24 -24.02 18.95
N TYR A 368 24.24 -24.90 18.83
CA TYR A 368 22.84 -24.62 19.11
C TYR A 368 22.17 -25.86 19.72
N ARG A 369 21.06 -25.62 20.45
CA ARG A 369 20.22 -26.69 20.99
C ARG A 369 19.16 -27.12 19.97
N ARG A 370 18.35 -26.17 19.49
CA ARG A 370 17.31 -26.33 18.48
C ARG A 370 17.67 -25.52 17.22
N ILE A 371 17.30 -25.97 16.02
CA ILE A 371 17.67 -25.26 14.78
C ILE A 371 16.95 -23.91 14.62
N ASP A 372 15.78 -23.78 15.23
CA ASP A 372 14.99 -22.54 15.33
C ASP A 372 15.62 -21.54 16.31
N ASP A 373 16.46 -21.97 17.26
CA ASP A 373 17.21 -21.07 18.15
C ASP A 373 18.15 -20.13 17.36
N ILE A 374 18.49 -20.48 16.11
CA ILE A 374 19.35 -19.68 15.24
C ILE A 374 18.73 -18.31 14.95
N LEU A 375 17.39 -18.19 14.99
CA LEU A 375 16.72 -16.89 14.85
C LEU A 375 16.94 -15.98 16.07
N LEU A 376 17.21 -16.56 17.24
CA LEU A 376 17.43 -15.86 18.52
C LEU A 376 18.86 -15.32 18.67
N TRP A 377 19.76 -15.65 17.75
CA TRP A 377 21.16 -15.29 17.89
C TRP A 377 21.42 -13.81 17.64
N ASN A 378 22.25 -13.20 18.49
CA ASN A 378 22.73 -11.84 18.25
C ASN A 378 23.79 -11.86 17.13
N ILE A 379 23.34 -11.72 15.89
CA ILE A 379 24.22 -11.84 14.72
C ILE A 379 24.93 -10.51 14.46
N HIS A 380 26.25 -10.51 14.64
CA HIS A 380 27.14 -9.37 14.44
C HIS A 380 27.50 -9.13 12.96
N ASN A 381 26.73 -9.70 12.04
CA ASN A 381 26.89 -9.59 10.58
C ASN A 381 28.20 -10.18 10.04
N GLU A 382 28.81 -11.12 10.78
CA GLU A 382 29.96 -11.87 10.31
C GLU A 382 29.57 -12.86 9.20
N PRO A 383 30.41 -13.07 8.16
CA PRO A 383 30.06 -13.94 7.04
C PRO A 383 29.66 -15.36 7.44
N ARG A 384 30.31 -15.88 8.48
CA ARG A 384 30.04 -17.21 9.04
C ARG A 384 28.67 -17.30 9.73
N GLN A 385 28.31 -16.29 10.53
CA GLN A 385 27.01 -16.22 11.21
C GLN A 385 25.88 -15.98 10.20
N ASN A 386 26.11 -15.10 9.21
CA ASN A 386 25.18 -14.84 8.12
C ASN A 386 24.90 -16.13 7.32
N ALA A 387 25.94 -16.92 7.05
CA ALA A 387 25.80 -18.19 6.35
C ALA A 387 24.94 -19.20 7.11
N ALA A 388 25.13 -19.28 8.43
CA ALA A 388 24.32 -20.15 9.28
C ALA A 388 22.86 -19.70 9.35
N LEU A 389 22.62 -18.40 9.52
CA LEU A 389 21.25 -17.86 9.51
C LEU A 389 20.56 -18.16 8.19
N TRP A 390 21.24 -17.90 7.07
CA TRP A 390 20.69 -18.16 5.75
C TRP A 390 20.31 -19.63 5.57
N LEU A 391 21.21 -20.55 5.95
CA LEU A 391 20.98 -21.98 5.81
C LEU A 391 19.84 -22.47 6.72
N ALA A 392 19.79 -22.00 7.96
CA ALA A 392 18.73 -22.34 8.90
C ALA A 392 17.37 -21.82 8.43
N VAL A 393 17.30 -20.57 7.98
CA VAL A 393 16.08 -19.96 7.44
C VAL A 393 15.60 -20.68 6.18
N HIS A 394 16.52 -21.02 5.28
CA HIS A 394 16.20 -21.78 4.08
C HIS A 394 15.69 -23.19 4.42
N TYR A 395 16.32 -23.86 5.38
CA TYR A 395 15.86 -25.15 5.89
C TYR A 395 14.44 -25.08 6.48
N MET A 396 14.18 -24.11 7.37
CA MET A 396 12.87 -23.94 8.00
C MET A 396 11.78 -23.70 6.95
N SER A 397 12.05 -22.79 6.01
CA SER A 397 11.17 -22.51 4.87
C SER A 397 10.93 -23.77 4.03
N TRP A 398 11.97 -24.55 3.76
CA TRP A 398 11.89 -25.76 2.95
C TRP A 398 10.98 -26.81 3.57
N VAL A 399 11.20 -27.12 4.84
CA VAL A 399 10.49 -28.20 5.58
C VAL A 399 9.03 -27.86 5.82
N ILE A 400 8.72 -26.58 6.04
CA ILE A 400 7.36 -26.10 6.29
C ILE A 400 6.52 -26.10 5.01
N ASN A 401 7.14 -25.87 3.85
CA ASN A 401 6.41 -25.79 2.60
C ASN A 401 5.97 -27.21 2.17
N PRO A 402 4.65 -27.51 2.14
CA PRO A 402 4.16 -28.86 1.89
C PRO A 402 4.47 -29.36 0.47
N VAL A 403 4.73 -28.46 -0.47
CA VAL A 403 5.05 -28.75 -1.88
C VAL A 403 6.47 -29.30 -2.04
N ASN A 404 7.37 -28.99 -1.09
CA ASN A 404 8.77 -29.40 -1.19
C ASN A 404 8.96 -30.88 -0.90
N THR A 405 9.97 -31.45 -1.59
CA THR A 405 10.34 -32.86 -1.44
C THR A 405 11.25 -33.08 -0.24
N ASP A 406 11.19 -34.28 0.29
CA ASP A 406 12.00 -34.75 1.43
C ASP A 406 13.42 -35.17 1.02
N SER A 407 13.73 -35.09 -0.28
CA SER A 407 15.00 -35.51 -0.85
C SER A 407 16.11 -34.51 -0.54
N LEU A 408 17.14 -34.97 0.17
CA LEU A 408 18.37 -34.22 0.41
C LEU A 408 19.02 -33.75 -0.90
N TYR A 409 18.99 -34.57 -1.94
CA TYR A 409 19.54 -34.21 -3.25
C TYR A 409 18.83 -32.99 -3.85
N VAL A 410 17.49 -32.95 -3.79
CA VAL A 410 16.71 -31.84 -4.33
C VAL A 410 16.93 -30.56 -3.51
N PHE A 411 17.04 -30.69 -2.18
CA PHE A 411 17.39 -29.57 -1.30
C PHE A 411 18.81 -29.01 -1.58
N GLN A 412 19.81 -29.88 -1.75
CA GLN A 412 21.16 -29.43 -2.12
C GLN A 412 21.18 -28.77 -3.50
N LYS A 413 20.40 -29.31 -4.46
CA LYS A 413 20.25 -28.71 -5.78
C LYS A 413 19.63 -27.31 -5.70
N SER A 414 18.59 -27.08 -4.89
CA SER A 414 18.01 -25.74 -4.73
C SER A 414 19.02 -24.74 -4.17
N ILE A 415 19.83 -25.14 -3.18
CA ILE A 415 20.92 -24.30 -2.65
C ILE A 415 21.93 -23.93 -3.75
N ARG A 416 22.34 -24.90 -4.59
CA ARG A 416 23.25 -24.65 -5.72
C ARG A 416 22.67 -23.64 -6.71
N GLU A 417 21.39 -23.79 -7.07
CA GLU A 417 20.69 -22.90 -8.01
C GLU A 417 20.55 -21.47 -7.46
N ILE A 418 20.18 -21.33 -6.18
CA ILE A 418 20.08 -20.02 -5.52
C ILE A 418 21.45 -19.35 -5.47
N ARG A 419 22.51 -20.10 -5.13
CA ARG A 419 23.89 -19.59 -5.10
C ARG A 419 24.38 -19.18 -6.47
N TRP A 420 24.14 -19.99 -7.50
CA TRP A 420 24.53 -19.69 -8.88
C TRP A 420 23.88 -18.38 -9.36
N SER A 421 22.58 -18.25 -9.14
CA SER A 421 21.81 -17.07 -9.52
C SER A 421 22.20 -15.80 -8.75
N ASN A 422 22.79 -15.95 -7.56
CA ASN A 422 23.11 -14.84 -6.65
C ASN A 422 24.59 -14.79 -6.24
N ARG A 423 25.52 -15.17 -7.13
CA ARG A 423 26.95 -15.35 -6.81
C ARG A 423 27.59 -14.16 -6.10
N ASN A 424 27.31 -12.94 -6.55
CA ASN A 424 27.84 -11.71 -5.94
C ASN A 424 27.34 -11.50 -4.51
N MET A 425 26.06 -11.77 -4.26
CA MET A 425 25.45 -11.69 -2.93
C MET A 425 26.07 -12.74 -2.00
N PHE A 426 26.22 -13.98 -2.47
CA PHE A 426 26.81 -15.06 -1.68
C PHE A 426 28.26 -14.76 -1.28
N ASN A 427 29.08 -14.31 -2.23
CA ASN A 427 30.46 -13.93 -1.94
C ASN A 427 30.54 -12.77 -0.93
N LYS A 428 29.66 -11.77 -1.09
CA LYS A 428 29.61 -10.59 -0.21
C LYS A 428 29.19 -10.93 1.23
N TYR A 429 28.11 -11.70 1.41
CA TYR A 429 27.52 -11.91 2.72
C TYR A 429 28.01 -13.18 3.43
N PHE A 430 28.52 -14.15 2.69
CA PHE A 430 28.87 -15.47 3.23
C PHE A 430 30.32 -15.90 2.95
N GLY A 431 31.06 -15.20 2.09
CA GLY A 431 32.42 -15.57 1.70
C GLY A 431 32.49 -17.01 1.17
N THR A 432 33.39 -17.82 1.72
CA THR A 432 33.59 -19.23 1.35
C THR A 432 32.76 -20.22 2.19
N PHE A 433 32.06 -19.72 3.22
CA PHE A 433 31.37 -20.55 4.22
C PHE A 433 30.16 -21.30 3.66
N LEU A 434 29.47 -20.73 2.67
CA LEU A 434 28.35 -21.34 1.94
C LEU A 434 28.76 -22.05 0.63
N ASN A 435 30.04 -22.45 0.50
CA ASN A 435 30.50 -23.30 -0.59
C ASN A 435 30.26 -24.79 -0.27
N ILE A 436 29.01 -25.16 -0.02
CA ILE A 436 28.62 -26.41 0.67
C ILE A 436 28.13 -27.54 -0.24
N CYS A 437 28.14 -27.35 -1.56
CA CYS A 437 27.54 -28.29 -2.49
C CYS A 437 28.38 -28.44 -3.75
#